data_AF-A0A957WSM3-F1
#
_entry.id   AF-A0A957WSM3-F1
#
_cell.length_a   1.000
_cell.length_b   1.000
_cell.length_c   1.000
_cell.angle_alpha   90.00
_cell.angle_beta   90.00
_cell.angle_gamma   90.00
#
_symmetry.space_group_name_H-M   'P 1'
#
loop_
_entity.id
_entity.type
_entity.pdbx_description
1 polymer ?
#
loop_
_entity_poly.entity_id
_entity_poly.type
_entity_poly.pdbx_seq_one_letter_code
_entity_poly.pdbx_strand_id
1 'polypeptide(L)'
;LAWRTPVFQQWRNLGPDIIDQPLDRVAPTIFYDFNLRYIVLDYWQMPTGPERDATERWVAAALPGIAPVYEDGRLKVYASPPKEETAPYLSLGEGWGNRQAQDDEFVTRTLGGAEPPIAELFVHHPTGPSLTLELTAAGSRETQLAVYAEDRLLDTLVVNDSQTVYTIDLPLFEADLIKLRLEPSDGPLVVSRVSLTMTK
;
A
#
# COMPACT_ATOMS: atom_id res chain seq x y z
N LEU A 1 11.88 1.43 -1.99
CA LEU A 1 10.54 1.02 -2.46
C LEU A 1 9.98 -0.20 -1.71
N ALA A 2 10.73 -1.29 -1.49
CA ALA A 2 10.24 -2.50 -0.79
C ALA A 2 9.42 -2.21 0.48
N TRP A 3 9.96 -1.41 1.41
CA TRP A 3 9.32 -1.09 2.70
C TRP A 3 8.09 -0.17 2.60
N ARG A 4 7.73 0.25 1.40
CA ARG A 4 6.57 1.10 1.08
C ARG A 4 5.56 0.37 0.17
N THR A 5 5.76 -0.93 -0.03
CA THR A 5 4.87 -1.83 -0.75
C THR A 5 3.94 -2.53 0.24
N PRO A 6 2.67 -2.82 -0.10
CA PRO A 6 1.79 -3.64 0.72
C PRO A 6 2.41 -5.01 1.00
N VAL A 7 1.88 -5.72 1.99
CA VAL A 7 2.52 -6.87 2.67
C VAL A 7 3.72 -6.45 3.50
N PHE A 8 4.76 -5.87 2.90
CA PHE A 8 5.98 -5.49 3.62
C PHE A 8 5.78 -4.32 4.58
N GLN A 9 4.89 -3.37 4.24
CA GLN A 9 4.47 -2.33 5.17
C GLN A 9 3.78 -2.92 6.40
N GLN A 10 2.84 -3.84 6.18
CA GLN A 10 2.08 -4.47 7.26
C GLN A 10 2.98 -5.34 8.14
N TRP A 11 3.92 -6.09 7.55
CA TRP A 11 4.90 -6.88 8.30
C TRP A 11 5.88 -6.02 9.08
N ARG A 12 6.28 -4.86 8.53
CA ARG A 12 7.18 -3.93 9.25
C ARG A 12 6.50 -3.25 10.43
N ASN A 13 5.25 -2.83 10.26
CA ASN A 13 4.51 -2.07 11.26
C ASN A 13 3.69 -2.96 12.20
N LEU A 14 3.59 -4.26 11.92
CA LEU A 14 2.73 -5.22 12.60
C LEU A 14 1.26 -4.76 12.68
N GLY A 15 0.82 -4.01 11.67
CA GLY A 15 -0.46 -3.33 11.62
C GLY A 15 -0.76 -2.78 10.23
N PRO A 16 -1.95 -2.20 10.02
CA PRO A 16 -2.30 -1.61 8.74
C PRO A 16 -1.41 -0.39 8.41
N ASP A 17 -1.42 0.01 7.15
CA ASP A 17 -0.94 1.30 6.65
C ASP A 17 -2.02 1.88 5.72
N ILE A 18 -1.80 3.05 5.14
CA ILE A 18 -2.82 3.71 4.31
C ILE A 18 -3.13 2.96 3.00
N ILE A 19 -2.22 2.10 2.50
CA ILE A 19 -2.52 1.26 1.32
C ILE A 19 -3.46 0.15 1.77
N ASP A 20 -4.70 0.24 1.29
CA ASP A 20 -5.75 -0.73 1.58
C ASP A 20 -6.03 -1.58 0.35
N GLN A 21 -5.26 -2.66 0.22
CA GLN A 21 -5.49 -3.70 -0.78
C GLN A 21 -5.52 -5.07 -0.10
N PRO A 22 -6.36 -5.99 -0.59
CA PRO A 22 -6.48 -7.34 -0.03
C PRO A 22 -5.15 -8.09 -0.18
N LEU A 23 -4.50 -8.36 0.95
CA LEU A 23 -3.14 -8.92 0.98
C LEU A 23 -3.07 -10.30 0.32
N ASP A 24 -4.06 -11.14 0.54
CA ASP A 24 -4.18 -12.47 -0.08
C ASP A 24 -4.17 -12.42 -1.62
N ARG A 25 -4.70 -11.34 -2.21
CA ARG A 25 -4.71 -11.16 -3.67
C ARG A 25 -3.40 -10.59 -4.21
N VAL A 26 -2.82 -9.61 -3.54
CA VAL A 26 -1.62 -8.92 -4.06
C VAL A 26 -0.32 -9.62 -3.68
N ALA A 27 -0.29 -10.39 -2.58
CA ALA A 27 0.92 -11.01 -2.05
C ALA A 27 1.64 -11.93 -3.04
N PRO A 28 0.98 -12.84 -3.79
CA PRO A 28 1.67 -13.70 -4.76
C PRO A 28 2.39 -12.90 -5.84
N THR A 29 1.79 -11.80 -6.30
CA THR A 29 2.41 -10.91 -7.30
C THR A 29 3.61 -10.20 -6.70
N ILE A 30 3.46 -9.58 -5.52
CA ILE A 30 4.55 -8.89 -4.83
C ILE A 30 5.72 -9.85 -4.53
N PHE A 31 5.45 -11.06 -4.05
CA PHE A 31 6.51 -12.03 -3.78
C PHE A 31 7.26 -12.43 -5.05
N TYR A 32 6.55 -12.60 -6.17
CA TYR A 32 7.18 -12.88 -7.46
C TYR A 32 8.08 -11.72 -7.91
N ASP A 33 7.59 -10.48 -7.88
CA ASP A 33 8.34 -9.30 -8.35
C ASP A 33 9.60 -9.05 -7.53
N PHE A 34 9.54 -9.29 -6.22
CA PHE A 34 10.67 -9.19 -5.32
C PHE A 34 11.54 -10.46 -5.29
N ASN A 35 11.22 -11.47 -6.11
CA ASN A 35 11.89 -12.78 -6.15
C ASN A 35 12.01 -13.41 -4.75
N LEU A 36 10.97 -13.22 -3.92
CA LEU A 36 10.85 -13.78 -2.59
C LEU A 36 10.46 -15.25 -2.74
N ARG A 37 11.23 -16.13 -2.11
CA ARG A 37 11.04 -17.59 -2.20
C ARG A 37 10.54 -18.21 -0.90
N TYR A 38 10.97 -17.64 0.21
CA TYR A 38 10.67 -18.14 1.55
C TYR A 38 10.35 -16.99 2.49
N ILE A 39 9.32 -17.19 3.30
CA ILE A 39 8.99 -16.36 4.44
C ILE A 39 9.41 -17.16 5.68
N VAL A 40 10.26 -16.58 6.53
CA VAL A 40 10.82 -17.27 7.70
C VAL A 40 10.41 -16.51 8.96
N LEU A 41 9.74 -17.20 9.88
CA LEU A 41 9.50 -16.74 11.24
C LEU A 41 10.52 -17.42 12.15
N ASP A 42 11.36 -16.65 12.85
CA ASP A 42 12.27 -17.16 13.89
C ASP A 42 11.70 -16.84 15.28
N TYR A 43 11.02 -17.81 15.89
CA TYR A 43 10.40 -17.69 17.20
C TYR A 43 11.40 -17.52 18.35
N TRP A 44 12.69 -17.79 18.11
CA TRP A 44 13.73 -17.44 19.08
C TRP A 44 13.94 -15.92 19.17
N GLN A 45 13.88 -15.23 18.04
CA GLN A 45 14.01 -13.76 17.97
C GLN A 45 12.70 -13.05 18.30
N MET A 46 11.59 -13.78 18.32
CA MET A 46 10.25 -13.25 18.54
C MET A 46 9.53 -14.10 19.60
N PRO A 47 9.77 -13.88 20.92
CA PRO A 47 9.15 -14.64 22.00
C PRO A 47 7.61 -14.48 22.00
N THR A 48 6.90 -15.34 22.73
CA THR A 48 5.44 -15.27 22.82
C THR A 48 5.01 -13.90 23.37
N GLY A 49 3.99 -13.33 22.74
CA GLY A 49 3.42 -12.03 23.14
C GLY A 49 2.81 -11.28 21.95
N PRO A 50 2.38 -10.04 22.16
CA PRO A 50 1.65 -9.26 21.16
C PRO A 50 2.37 -9.11 19.82
N GLU A 51 3.70 -9.01 19.82
CA GLU A 51 4.52 -8.92 18.61
C GLU A 51 4.46 -10.21 17.78
N ARG A 52 4.56 -11.37 18.43
CA ARG A 52 4.41 -12.68 17.78
C ARG A 52 3.02 -12.83 17.20
N ASP A 53 2.00 -12.56 18.01
CA ASP A 53 0.59 -12.69 17.60
C ASP A 53 0.29 -11.79 16.40
N ALA A 54 0.79 -10.55 16.40
CA ALA A 54 0.62 -9.62 15.29
C ALA A 54 1.40 -10.07 14.04
N THR A 55 2.62 -10.57 14.19
CA THR A 55 3.42 -11.08 13.07
C THR A 55 2.73 -12.27 12.41
N GLU A 56 2.29 -13.25 13.20
CA GLU A 56 1.57 -14.42 12.70
C GLU A 56 0.27 -14.04 12.00
N ARG A 57 -0.49 -13.09 12.57
CA ARG A 57 -1.71 -12.54 11.96
C ARG A 57 -1.43 -11.97 10.57
N TRP A 58 -0.41 -11.13 10.41
CA TRP A 58 -0.13 -10.48 9.12
C TRP A 58 0.54 -11.39 8.09
N VAL A 59 1.28 -12.41 8.54
CA VAL A 59 1.73 -13.49 7.65
C VAL A 59 0.54 -14.30 7.17
N ALA A 60 -0.38 -14.69 8.07
CA ALA A 60 -1.59 -15.43 7.71
C ALA A 60 -2.53 -14.64 6.78
N ALA A 61 -2.61 -13.32 6.94
CA ALA A 61 -3.38 -12.44 6.05
C ALA A 61 -2.83 -12.41 4.62
N ALA A 62 -1.51 -12.50 4.44
CA ALA A 62 -0.86 -12.55 3.13
C ALA A 62 -0.79 -13.98 2.54
N LEU A 63 -0.90 -15.01 3.38
CA LEU A 63 -0.76 -16.41 3.03
C LEU A 63 -1.94 -17.26 3.55
N PRO A 64 -3.20 -16.93 3.22
CA PRO A 64 -4.35 -17.62 3.79
C PRO A 64 -4.34 -19.10 3.38
N GLY A 65 -4.41 -19.98 4.38
CA GLY A 65 -4.48 -21.44 4.17
C GLY A 65 -3.17 -22.09 3.70
N ILE A 66 -2.06 -21.36 3.60
CA ILE A 66 -0.77 -21.92 3.20
C ILE A 66 -0.11 -22.60 4.40
N ALA A 67 0.19 -23.90 4.27
CA ALA A 67 0.94 -24.65 5.27
C ALA A 67 2.44 -24.34 5.20
N PRO A 68 3.16 -24.33 6.34
CA PRO A 68 4.61 -24.19 6.33
C PRO A 68 5.26 -25.40 5.66
N VAL A 69 6.34 -25.16 4.92
CA VAL A 69 7.19 -26.22 4.34
C VAL A 69 8.21 -26.76 5.33
N TYR A 70 8.41 -26.07 6.45
CA TYR A 70 9.28 -26.48 7.55
C TYR A 70 8.82 -25.86 8.88
N GLU A 71 8.80 -26.65 9.95
CA GLU A 71 8.50 -26.20 11.31
C GLU A 71 9.21 -27.11 12.33
N ASP A 72 10.02 -26.54 13.21
CA ASP A 72 10.78 -27.28 14.26
C ASP A 72 10.58 -26.72 15.68
N GLY A 73 9.60 -25.83 15.84
CA GLY A 73 9.32 -25.10 17.09
C GLY A 73 10.18 -23.84 17.30
N ARG A 74 11.29 -23.69 16.57
CA ARG A 74 12.05 -22.44 16.50
C ARG A 74 11.73 -21.67 15.22
N LEU A 75 11.88 -22.33 14.08
CA LEU A 75 11.63 -21.76 12.78
C LEU A 75 10.29 -22.25 12.27
N LYS A 76 9.58 -21.35 11.59
CA LYS A 76 8.45 -21.68 10.73
C LYS A 76 8.67 -21.04 9.38
N VAL A 77 8.76 -21.87 8.34
CA VAL A 77 9.11 -21.43 7.00
C VAL A 77 7.96 -21.73 6.06
N TYR A 78 7.52 -20.70 5.34
CA TYR A 78 6.54 -20.81 4.27
C TYR A 78 7.27 -20.66 2.93
N ALA A 79 6.92 -21.49 1.95
CA ALA A 79 7.28 -21.20 0.57
C ALA A 79 6.35 -20.11 0.04
N SER A 80 6.88 -19.19 -0.76
CA SER A 80 6.05 -18.21 -1.44
C SER A 80 5.06 -18.92 -2.39
N PRO A 81 3.77 -18.56 -2.37
CA PRO A 81 2.79 -19.14 -3.28
C PRO A 81 3.16 -18.80 -4.73
N PRO A 82 2.80 -19.66 -5.69
CA PRO A 82 2.97 -19.34 -7.10
C PRO A 82 2.13 -18.10 -7.47
N LYS A 83 2.65 -17.28 -8.38
CA LYS A 83 1.88 -16.19 -9.01
C LYS A 83 1.01 -16.78 -10.12
N GLU A 84 -0.20 -17.23 -9.77
CA GLU A 84 -1.17 -17.75 -10.75
C GLU A 84 -1.75 -16.64 -11.63
N GLU A 85 -2.05 -15.49 -11.03
CA GLU A 85 -2.55 -14.29 -11.69
C GLU A 85 -1.72 -13.07 -11.28
N THR A 86 -1.60 -12.09 -12.18
CA THR A 86 -0.93 -10.81 -11.88
C THR A 86 -1.96 -9.82 -11.38
N ALA A 87 -1.84 -9.42 -10.12
CA ALA A 87 -2.70 -8.45 -9.47
C ALA A 87 -2.01 -7.07 -9.41
N PRO A 88 -2.61 -6.00 -9.93
CA PRO A 88 -2.09 -4.65 -9.80
C PRO A 88 -2.01 -4.21 -8.34
N TYR A 89 -0.96 -3.49 -7.98
CA TYR A 89 -0.79 -2.98 -6.62
C TYR A 89 -0.10 -1.62 -6.58
N LEU A 90 -0.32 -0.93 -5.47
CA LEU A 90 0.29 0.37 -5.17
C LEU A 90 1.56 0.21 -4.35
N SER A 91 2.49 1.14 -4.49
CA SER A 91 3.52 1.35 -3.47
C SER A 91 3.73 2.85 -3.27
N LEU A 92 4.02 3.26 -2.03
CA LEU A 92 4.31 4.66 -1.72
C LEU A 92 5.72 5.01 -2.22
N GLY A 93 5.83 6.09 -2.99
CA GLY A 93 7.09 6.73 -3.37
C GLY A 93 7.53 7.78 -2.35
N GLU A 94 8.24 8.81 -2.79
CA GLU A 94 8.64 9.92 -1.91
C GLU A 94 7.50 10.89 -1.59
N GLY A 95 7.75 11.82 -0.66
CA GLY A 95 6.80 12.89 -0.31
C GLY A 95 5.69 12.53 0.68
N TRP A 96 5.66 11.27 1.14
CA TRP A 96 4.76 10.82 2.21
C TRP A 96 5.38 11.06 3.58
N GLY A 97 4.60 11.66 4.47
CA GLY A 97 4.91 11.82 5.88
C GLY A 97 4.97 10.48 6.64
N ASN A 98 5.44 10.57 7.89
CA ASN A 98 5.52 9.43 8.79
C ASN A 98 4.13 8.81 9.03
N ARG A 99 4.10 7.49 9.18
CA ARG A 99 2.92 6.76 9.63
C ARG A 99 2.51 7.24 11.02
N GLN A 100 1.28 7.72 11.16
CA GLN A 100 0.65 8.07 12.43
C GLN A 100 -0.44 7.04 12.70
N ALA A 101 -0.26 6.21 13.73
CA ALA A 101 -1.29 5.30 14.21
C ALA A 101 -2.02 5.92 15.40
N GLN A 102 -3.34 5.86 15.39
CA GLN A 102 -4.18 6.16 16.55
C GLN A 102 -4.66 4.86 17.21
N ASP A 103 -5.20 4.95 18.42
CA ASP A 103 -5.51 3.82 19.29
C ASP A 103 -6.48 2.77 18.66
N ASP A 104 -7.25 3.14 17.64
CA ASP A 104 -8.24 2.29 16.97
C ASP A 104 -7.77 1.66 15.64
N GLU A 105 -6.47 1.40 15.47
CA GLU A 105 -5.85 0.95 14.20
C GLU A 105 -6.07 1.89 13.00
N PHE A 106 -6.64 3.08 13.22
CA PHE A 106 -6.75 4.11 12.20
C PHE A 106 -5.36 4.69 11.92
N VAL A 107 -4.91 4.54 10.67
CA VAL A 107 -3.58 4.97 10.26
C VAL A 107 -3.72 6.10 9.27
N THR A 108 -2.90 7.14 9.49
CA THR A 108 -2.80 8.25 8.56
C THR A 108 -1.36 8.52 8.18
N ARG A 109 -1.20 9.17 7.02
CA ARG A 109 0.05 9.81 6.61
C ARG A 109 -0.27 11.19 6.07
N THR A 110 0.71 12.06 6.15
CA THR A 110 0.62 13.38 5.53
C THR A 110 1.14 13.33 4.10
N LEU A 111 0.49 14.08 3.20
CA LEU A 111 0.91 14.31 1.83
C LEU A 111 1.15 15.81 1.65
N GLY A 112 2.21 16.22 0.95
CA GLY A 112 2.55 17.64 0.76
C GLY A 112 3.15 18.33 1.99
N GLY A 113 3.66 17.56 2.97
CA GLY A 113 4.37 18.10 4.13
C GLY A 113 5.88 18.35 3.91
N ALA A 114 6.39 18.01 2.73
CA ALA A 114 7.78 18.21 2.31
C ALA A 114 7.85 19.28 1.20
N GLU A 115 9.03 19.83 0.96
CA GLU A 115 9.29 20.80 -0.13
C GLU A 115 10.11 20.12 -1.25
N PRO A 116 9.62 20.05 -2.49
CA PRO A 116 8.31 20.53 -2.97
C PRO A 116 7.15 19.66 -2.44
N PRO A 117 5.92 20.19 -2.37
CA PRO A 117 4.75 19.48 -1.86
C PRO A 117 4.25 18.48 -2.91
N ILE A 118 5.03 17.43 -3.16
CA ILE A 118 4.74 16.39 -4.13
C ILE A 118 4.87 15.06 -3.40
N ALA A 119 3.84 14.21 -3.49
CA ALA A 119 3.93 12.81 -3.09
C ALA A 119 3.82 11.91 -4.31
N GLU A 120 4.51 10.78 -4.26
CA GLU A 120 4.54 9.81 -5.35
C GLU A 120 3.79 8.53 -4.97
N LEU A 121 2.98 8.01 -5.88
CA LEU A 121 2.46 6.65 -5.84
C LEU A 121 2.96 5.90 -7.07
N PHE A 122 3.34 4.64 -6.90
CA PHE A 122 3.65 3.77 -8.02
C PHE A 122 2.55 2.74 -8.19
N VAL A 123 2.01 2.64 -9.39
CA VAL A 123 1.04 1.62 -9.80
C VAL A 123 1.79 0.54 -10.57
N HIS A 124 1.87 -0.65 -9.99
CA HIS A 124 2.48 -1.84 -10.60
C HIS A 124 1.43 -2.64 -11.36
N HIS A 125 1.82 -3.19 -12.49
CA HIS A 125 0.99 -3.96 -13.42
C HIS A 125 -0.32 -3.26 -13.82
N PRO A 126 -0.30 -1.98 -14.25
CA PRO A 126 -1.53 -1.30 -14.66
C PRO A 126 -2.04 -1.74 -16.05
N THR A 127 -1.33 -2.64 -16.74
CA THR A 127 -1.73 -3.14 -18.04
C THR A 127 -2.92 -4.10 -17.90
N GLY A 128 -3.95 -3.91 -18.73
CA GLY A 128 -5.10 -4.82 -18.79
C GLY A 128 -6.41 -4.11 -18.43
N PRO A 129 -6.98 -4.37 -17.24
CA PRO A 129 -8.25 -3.77 -16.85
C PRO A 129 -8.10 -2.25 -16.63
N SER A 130 -9.19 -1.51 -16.83
CA SER A 130 -9.28 -0.15 -16.30
C SER A 130 -9.15 -0.20 -14.78
N LEU A 131 -8.41 0.76 -14.23
CA LEU A 131 -8.15 0.85 -12.79
C LEU A 131 -8.77 2.12 -12.24
N THR A 132 -9.24 2.03 -11.01
CA THR A 132 -9.76 3.17 -10.27
C THR A 132 -8.93 3.32 -9.00
N LEU A 133 -8.34 4.49 -8.81
CA LEU A 133 -7.65 4.89 -7.59
C LEU A 133 -8.67 5.56 -6.67
N GLU A 134 -8.81 5.05 -5.46
CA GLU A 134 -9.58 5.68 -4.39
C GLU A 134 -8.63 6.25 -3.35
N LEU A 135 -8.86 7.50 -2.95
CA LEU A 135 -8.06 8.23 -1.98
C LEU A 135 -9.00 8.81 -0.91
N THR A 136 -8.83 8.42 0.35
CA THR A 136 -9.53 9.08 1.46
C THR A 136 -8.61 10.12 2.10
N ALA A 137 -8.98 11.39 1.99
CA ALA A 137 -8.15 12.51 2.44
C ALA A 137 -8.96 13.64 3.07
N ALA A 138 -8.29 14.48 3.85
CA ALA A 138 -8.78 15.77 4.35
C ALA A 138 -7.64 16.80 4.40
N GLY A 139 -7.96 18.06 4.12
CA GLY A 139 -7.08 19.20 4.34
C GLY A 139 -7.36 19.90 5.67
N SER A 140 -6.54 20.87 6.06
CA SER A 140 -6.90 21.81 7.14
C SER A 140 -7.85 22.91 6.68
N ARG A 141 -7.99 23.06 5.37
CA ARG A 141 -8.88 23.95 4.62
C ARG A 141 -9.12 23.34 3.25
N GLU A 142 -10.07 23.91 2.52
CA GLU A 142 -10.27 23.58 1.11
C GLU A 142 -8.96 23.84 0.32
N THR A 143 -8.52 22.82 -0.43
CA THR A 143 -7.32 22.89 -1.27
C THR A 143 -7.50 22.02 -2.51
N GLN A 144 -6.83 22.37 -3.61
CA GLN A 144 -6.84 21.53 -4.80
C GLN A 144 -5.75 20.48 -4.71
N LEU A 145 -6.04 19.27 -5.17
CA LEU A 145 -5.06 18.20 -5.35
C LEU A 145 -4.99 17.84 -6.82
N ALA A 146 -3.91 18.21 -7.49
CA ALA A 146 -3.63 17.79 -8.85
C ALA A 146 -3.01 16.39 -8.85
N VAL A 147 -3.53 15.51 -9.70
CA VAL A 147 -3.03 14.13 -9.85
C VAL A 147 -2.50 13.96 -11.26
N TYR A 148 -1.22 13.66 -11.38
CA TYR A 148 -0.55 13.41 -12.65
C TYR A 148 -0.18 11.94 -12.76
N ALA A 149 -0.26 11.39 -13.97
CA ALA A 149 0.48 10.18 -14.34
C ALA A 149 1.66 10.60 -15.20
N GLU A 150 2.87 10.32 -14.73
CA GLU A 150 4.11 10.87 -15.26
C GLU A 150 4.05 12.41 -15.32
N ASP A 151 3.82 12.97 -16.51
CA ASP A 151 3.69 14.42 -16.76
C ASP A 151 2.31 14.83 -17.28
N ARG A 152 1.36 13.90 -17.35
CA ARG A 152 -0.01 14.16 -17.80
C ARG A 152 -0.93 14.36 -16.61
N LEU A 153 -1.58 15.51 -16.52
CA LEU A 153 -2.66 15.73 -15.56
C LEU A 153 -3.80 14.77 -15.86
N LEU A 154 -4.16 13.96 -14.86
CA LEU A 154 -5.30 13.05 -14.89
C LEU A 154 -6.56 13.72 -14.34
N ASP A 155 -6.45 14.34 -13.17
CA ASP A 155 -7.57 14.94 -12.46
C ASP A 155 -7.11 16.05 -11.51
N THR A 156 -8.06 16.92 -11.13
CA THR A 156 -7.90 17.93 -10.08
C THR A 156 -9.06 17.82 -9.09
N LEU A 157 -8.74 17.36 -7.88
CA LEU A 157 -9.72 17.15 -6.81
C LEU A 157 -9.81 18.39 -5.92
N VAL A 158 -11.01 18.71 -5.42
CA VAL A 158 -11.18 19.71 -4.34
C VAL A 158 -11.25 18.97 -3.01
N VAL A 159 -10.19 19.06 -2.22
CA VAL A 159 -10.07 18.38 -0.94
C VAL A 159 -10.55 19.28 0.19
N ASN A 160 -11.56 18.81 0.94
CA ASN A 160 -12.22 19.57 2.00
C ASN A 160 -11.56 19.32 3.36
N ASP A 161 -12.07 19.97 4.41
CA ASP A 161 -11.60 19.82 5.80
C ASP A 161 -12.11 18.55 6.53
N SER A 162 -12.86 17.70 5.81
CA SER A 162 -13.41 16.45 6.32
C SER A 162 -12.94 15.26 5.49
N GLN A 163 -12.74 14.12 6.16
CA GLN A 163 -12.29 12.88 5.52
C GLN A 163 -13.32 12.44 4.47
N THR A 164 -12.94 12.57 3.21
CA THR A 164 -13.80 12.30 2.05
C THR A 164 -13.08 11.32 1.12
N VAL A 165 -13.85 10.42 0.50
CA VAL A 165 -13.34 9.51 -0.52
C VAL A 165 -13.37 10.22 -1.87
N TYR A 166 -12.23 10.25 -2.54
CA TYR A 166 -12.04 10.74 -3.89
C TYR A 166 -11.73 9.59 -4.82
N THR A 167 -12.29 9.61 -6.02
CA THR A 167 -12.15 8.54 -7.01
C THR A 167 -11.52 9.13 -8.26
N ILE A 168 -10.46 8.49 -8.76
CA ILE A 168 -9.73 8.89 -9.96
C ILE A 168 -9.70 7.68 -10.90
N ASP A 169 -10.30 7.81 -12.07
CA ASP A 169 -10.22 6.80 -13.11
C ASP A 169 -8.87 6.88 -13.81
N LEU A 170 -8.13 5.78 -13.77
CA LEU A 170 -6.83 5.68 -14.41
C LEU A 170 -7.02 5.24 -15.87
N PRO A 171 -6.41 5.94 -16.83
CA PRO A 171 -6.44 5.51 -18.23
C PRO A 171 -5.70 4.17 -18.39
N LEU A 172 -5.93 3.50 -19.52
CA LEU A 172 -5.11 2.36 -19.88
C LEU A 172 -3.66 2.80 -20.11
N PHE A 173 -2.73 2.08 -19.49
CA PHE A 173 -1.31 2.31 -19.63
C PHE A 173 -0.66 1.13 -20.36
N GLU A 174 0.32 1.43 -21.21
CA GLU A 174 1.11 0.41 -21.91
C GLU A 174 2.29 -0.08 -21.07
N ALA A 175 2.76 0.75 -20.12
CA ALA A 175 3.87 0.40 -19.23
C ALA A 175 3.40 -0.44 -18.05
N ASP A 176 4.24 -1.38 -17.61
CA ASP A 176 3.98 -2.26 -16.47
C ASP A 176 4.21 -1.56 -15.10
N LEU A 177 4.71 -0.33 -15.12
CA LEU A 177 4.89 0.52 -13.95
C LEU A 177 4.58 1.96 -14.34
N ILE A 178 3.73 2.61 -13.56
CA ILE A 178 3.37 4.03 -13.74
C ILE A 178 3.60 4.77 -12.43
N LYS A 179 4.22 5.94 -12.52
CA LYS A 179 4.34 6.88 -11.42
C LYS A 179 3.19 7.88 -11.46
N LEU A 180 2.45 7.96 -10.37
CA LEU A 180 1.52 9.03 -10.10
C LEU A 180 2.18 10.09 -9.20
N ARG A 181 1.99 11.36 -9.54
CA ARG A 181 2.36 12.50 -8.68
C ARG A 181 1.10 13.15 -8.14
N LEU A 182 1.09 13.39 -6.84
CA LEU A 182 0.00 14.03 -6.11
C LEU A 182 0.51 15.36 -5.56
N GLU A 183 -0.06 16.47 -6.04
CA GLU A 183 0.45 17.82 -5.81
C GLU A 183 -0.68 18.70 -5.23
N PRO A 184 -0.76 18.87 -3.89
CA PRO A 184 -1.68 19.81 -3.30
C PRO A 184 -1.24 21.24 -3.62
N SER A 185 -2.21 22.08 -3.99
CA SER A 185 -1.97 23.50 -4.29
C SER A 185 -1.55 24.28 -3.05
N ASP A 186 -2.01 23.85 -1.87
CA ASP A 186 -1.82 24.56 -0.62
C ASP A 186 -1.94 23.64 0.58
N GLY A 187 -0.91 23.64 1.42
CA GLY A 187 -0.85 22.95 2.70
C GLY A 187 -0.81 21.41 2.60
N PRO A 188 -0.46 20.75 3.72
CA PRO A 188 -0.47 19.30 3.78
C PRO A 188 -1.88 18.73 3.82
N LEU A 189 -2.08 17.57 3.19
CA LEU A 189 -3.27 16.74 3.30
C LEU A 189 -3.03 15.57 4.24
N VAL A 190 -4.04 15.20 5.03
CA VAL A 190 -4.05 13.99 5.84
C VAL A 190 -4.78 12.89 5.07
N VAL A 191 -4.04 11.86 4.68
CA VAL A 191 -4.54 10.69 3.96
C VAL A 191 -4.71 9.53 4.93
N SER A 192 -5.87 8.89 4.92
CA SER A 192 -6.19 7.73 5.76
C SER A 192 -6.32 6.43 4.97
N ARG A 193 -6.56 6.50 3.66
CA ARG A 193 -6.70 5.33 2.80
C ARG A 193 -6.31 5.64 1.36
N VAL A 194 -5.66 4.68 0.72
CA VAL A 194 -5.38 4.65 -0.71
C VAL A 194 -5.64 3.22 -1.18
N SER A 195 -6.58 3.03 -2.10
CA SER A 195 -6.93 1.72 -2.65
C SER A 195 -6.93 1.76 -4.17
N LEU A 196 -6.60 0.62 -4.77
CA LEU A 196 -6.64 0.41 -6.22
C LEU A 196 -7.60 -0.73 -6.51
N THR A 197 -8.60 -0.45 -7.34
CA THR A 197 -9.61 -1.44 -7.74
C THR A 197 -9.64 -1.57 -9.26
N MET A 198 -9.99 -2.76 -9.75
CA MET A 198 -10.27 -2.97 -11.17
C MET A 198 -11.72 -2.57 -11.44
N THR A 199 -11.94 -1.74 -12.45
CA THR A 199 -13.28 -1.46 -12.97
C THR A 199 -13.80 -2.72 -13.67
N LYS A 200 -15.05 -3.12 -13.37
CA LYS A 200 -15.71 -4.25 -14.04
C LYS A 200 -16.17 -3.90 -15.44
#